data_AF-A0A1B7VG43-F1
#
_entry.id   AF-A0A1B7VG43-F1
#
_cell.length_a   1.000
_cell.length_b   1.000
_cell.length_c   1.000
_cell.angle_alpha   90.00
_cell.angle_beta   90.00
_cell.angle_gamma   90.00
#
_symmetry.space_group_name_H-M   'P 1'
#
loop_
_entity.id
_entity.type
_entity.pdbx_description
1 polymer ?
#
loop_
_entity_poly.entity_id
_entity_poly.type
_entity_poly.pdbx_seq_one_letter_code
_entity_poly.pdbx_strand_id
1 'polypeptide(L)'
;MLDIKKQCVRPKLLQPNSPLNFFNGSLLVEIYKSTAIQPIIDNSEILIPGIFIGSDCLESGTWSIIGHQDVNPQEVEFPEALIAHGLHAQFLRGEVALNLNLKEEEIEKINVYQTKKPSHILGEICLYHLGRIDEINNSWVHSIEVFNLKSSDLRFTQHRSEIYRLLGENENQSYYEMSSRLGYNIQRFYDNKK
;
A
#
# COMPACT_ATOMS: atom_id res chain seq x y z
N MET A 1 -5.54 7.32 -6.91
CA MET A 1 -4.93 6.06 -7.37
C MET A 1 -3.61 6.34 -8.09
N LEU A 2 -2.63 5.45 -7.97
CA LEU A 2 -1.41 5.42 -8.77
C LEU A 2 -1.28 4.08 -9.50
N ASP A 3 -1.21 4.09 -10.83
CA ASP A 3 -0.94 2.89 -11.65
C ASP A 3 0.57 2.69 -11.77
N ILE A 4 1.12 1.70 -11.06
CA ILE A 4 2.58 1.49 -10.98
C ILE A 4 3.17 1.15 -12.36
N LYS A 5 2.43 0.41 -13.19
CA LYS A 5 2.91 0.02 -14.52
C LYS A 5 2.97 1.22 -15.44
N LYS A 6 1.87 1.98 -15.53
CA LYS A 6 1.73 3.08 -16.50
C LYS A 6 2.42 4.35 -16.04
N GLN A 7 2.39 4.67 -14.75
CA GLN A 7 2.90 5.93 -14.22
C GLN A 7 4.34 5.82 -13.68
N CYS A 8 4.82 4.62 -13.34
CA CYS A 8 6.17 4.47 -12.77
C CYS A 8 7.12 3.66 -13.67
N VAL A 9 6.73 2.43 -14.03
CA VAL A 9 7.61 1.46 -14.73
C VAL A 9 7.79 1.80 -16.22
N ARG A 10 6.70 1.97 -16.98
CA ARG A 10 6.76 2.26 -18.42
C ARG A 10 7.48 3.56 -18.79
N PRO A 11 7.27 4.68 -18.07
CA PRO A 11 8.05 5.89 -18.30
C PRO A 11 9.48 5.79 -17.73
N LYS A 12 9.86 4.63 -17.17
CA LYS A 12 11.18 4.34 -16.59
C LYS A 12 11.58 5.35 -15.51
N LEU A 13 10.62 5.69 -14.64
CA LEU A 13 10.83 6.65 -13.54
C LEU A 13 11.38 6.00 -12.27
N LEU A 14 11.41 4.66 -12.24
CA LEU A 14 11.94 3.88 -11.14
C LEU A 14 13.40 3.52 -11.40
N GLN A 15 14.22 3.64 -10.37
CA GLN A 15 15.56 3.06 -10.37
C GLN A 15 15.46 1.52 -10.45
N PRO A 16 16.47 0.82 -11.02
CA PRO A 16 16.43 -0.64 -11.19
C PRO A 16 16.14 -1.41 -9.89
N ASN A 17 16.66 -0.94 -8.76
CA ASN A 17 16.48 -1.58 -7.44
C ASN A 17 15.36 -0.93 -6.61
N SER A 18 14.48 -0.14 -7.21
CA SER A 18 13.35 0.46 -6.50
C SER A 18 12.41 -0.64 -5.98
N PRO A 19 12.00 -0.62 -4.69
CA PRO A 19 11.02 -1.56 -4.15
C PRO A 19 9.70 -1.56 -4.93
N LEU A 20 9.33 -0.41 -5.53
CA LEU A 20 8.12 -0.30 -6.35
C LEU A 20 8.11 -1.20 -7.58
N ASN A 21 9.26 -1.72 -8.05
CA ASN A 21 9.29 -2.67 -9.16
C ASN A 21 8.55 -3.97 -8.83
N PHE A 22 8.50 -4.39 -7.56
CA PHE A 22 7.72 -5.56 -7.12
C PHE A 22 6.23 -5.41 -7.45
N PHE A 23 5.72 -4.17 -7.46
CA PHE A 23 4.32 -3.84 -7.68
C PHE A 23 3.99 -3.53 -9.15
N ASN A 24 4.88 -3.87 -10.11
CA ASN A 24 4.57 -3.73 -11.53
C ASN A 24 3.26 -4.47 -11.90
N GLY A 25 2.34 -3.75 -12.55
CA GLY A 25 0.99 -4.25 -12.87
C GLY A 25 0.01 -4.19 -11.70
N SER A 26 0.28 -3.33 -10.70
CA SER A 26 -0.60 -3.08 -9.57
C SER A 26 -1.05 -1.63 -9.53
N LEU A 27 -2.13 -1.40 -8.81
CA LEU A 27 -2.66 -0.08 -8.48
C LEU A 27 -2.41 0.17 -6.99
N LEU A 28 -1.90 1.35 -6.64
CA LEU A 28 -2.00 1.86 -5.28
C LEU A 28 -3.31 2.64 -5.16
N VAL A 29 -4.18 2.20 -4.26
CA VAL A 29 -5.47 2.82 -4.01
C VAL A 29 -5.60 3.26 -2.55
N GLU A 30 -6.18 4.44 -2.35
CA GLU A 30 -6.67 4.91 -1.05
C GLU A 30 -8.14 4.53 -0.93
N ILE A 31 -8.58 4.15 0.26
CA ILE A 31 -9.94 3.68 0.53
C ILE A 31 -10.54 4.55 1.63
N TYR A 32 -11.78 4.98 1.42
CA TYR A 32 -12.53 5.84 2.33
C TYR A 32 -13.56 5.05 3.14
N LYS A 33 -13.94 5.55 4.32
CA LYS A 33 -14.93 4.92 5.21
C LYS A 33 -16.38 5.02 4.72
N SER A 34 -16.70 6.07 3.96
CA SER A 34 -18.05 6.31 3.48
C SER A 34 -18.52 5.18 2.56
N THR A 35 -19.78 4.78 2.73
CA THR A 35 -20.44 3.78 1.88
C THR A 35 -21.73 4.39 1.34
N ALA A 36 -22.04 4.11 0.08
CA ALA A 36 -23.21 4.65 -0.59
C ALA A 36 -23.87 3.58 -1.46
N ILE A 37 -25.20 3.64 -1.56
CA ILE A 37 -25.99 2.74 -2.42
C ILE A 37 -25.68 3.02 -3.90
N GLN A 38 -25.47 4.29 -4.24
CA GLN A 38 -25.05 4.73 -5.55
C GLN A 38 -23.62 5.27 -5.47
N PRO A 39 -22.76 5.02 -6.47
CA PRO A 39 -21.40 5.51 -6.45
C PRO A 39 -21.37 7.04 -6.45
N ILE A 40 -20.68 7.62 -5.47
CA ILE A 40 -20.46 9.06 -5.35
C ILE A 40 -18.96 9.32 -5.21
N ILE A 41 -18.52 10.48 -5.67
CA ILE A 41 -17.16 10.98 -5.43
C ILE A 41 -17.26 11.88 -4.20
N ASP A 42 -16.91 11.33 -3.05
CA ASP A 42 -16.88 12.04 -1.78
C ASP A 42 -15.62 11.66 -1.01
N ASN A 43 -14.80 12.66 -0.69
CA ASN A 43 -13.66 12.47 0.17
C ASN A 43 -14.16 12.41 1.61
N SER A 44 -14.34 11.20 2.13
CA SER A 44 -14.62 11.01 3.55
C SER A 44 -13.34 10.74 4.33
N GLU A 45 -13.49 10.43 5.61
CA GLU A 45 -12.39 9.89 6.41
C GLU A 45 -11.77 8.66 5.71
N ILE A 46 -10.43 8.60 5.70
CA ILE A 46 -9.67 7.48 5.14
C ILE A 46 -9.86 6.24 6.00
N LEU A 47 -10.18 5.11 5.37
CA LEU A 47 -10.19 3.79 5.98
C LEU A 47 -8.82 3.12 5.85
N ILE A 48 -8.26 3.09 4.64
CA ILE A 48 -6.93 2.52 4.34
C ILE A 48 -6.18 3.54 3.47
N PRO A 49 -5.10 4.16 3.99
CA PRO A 49 -4.41 5.27 3.31
C PRO A 49 -3.67 4.85 2.03
N GLY A 50 -3.40 3.56 1.86
CA GLY A 50 -2.83 3.06 0.62
C GLY A 50 -2.77 1.55 0.63
N ILE A 51 -3.16 0.88 -0.45
CA ILE A 51 -3.03 -0.57 -0.58
C ILE A 51 -2.75 -0.93 -2.03
N PHE A 52 -1.90 -1.93 -2.22
CA PHE A 52 -1.60 -2.46 -3.55
C PHE A 52 -2.58 -3.56 -3.93
N ILE A 53 -3.30 -3.34 -5.04
CA ILE A 53 -4.19 -4.32 -5.65
C ILE A 53 -3.77 -4.65 -7.09
N GLY A 54 -4.14 -5.82 -7.60
CA GLY A 54 -4.01 -6.11 -9.03
C GLY A 54 -4.77 -5.09 -9.90
N SER A 55 -4.23 -4.76 -11.07
CA SER A 55 -4.91 -3.88 -12.05
C SER A 55 -5.97 -4.60 -12.89
N ASP A 56 -6.15 -5.91 -12.68
CA ASP A 56 -7.05 -6.79 -13.40
C ASP A 56 -8.52 -6.33 -13.30
N CYS A 57 -8.93 -5.76 -12.17
CA CYS A 57 -10.30 -5.25 -11.99
C CYS A 57 -10.69 -4.13 -12.95
N LEU A 58 -9.72 -3.32 -13.40
CA LEU A 58 -9.95 -2.26 -14.39
C LEU A 58 -9.93 -2.83 -15.81
N GLU A 59 -9.04 -3.79 -16.09
CA GLU A 59 -8.92 -4.43 -17.41
C GLU A 59 -10.14 -5.31 -17.73
N SER A 60 -10.67 -6.01 -16.74
CA SER A 60 -11.87 -6.84 -16.87
C SER A 60 -13.18 -6.05 -16.89
N GLY A 61 -13.14 -4.76 -16.51
CA GLY A 61 -14.34 -3.94 -16.30
C GLY A 61 -15.16 -4.33 -15.07
N THR A 62 -14.64 -5.20 -14.19
CA THR A 62 -15.30 -5.55 -12.92
C THR A 62 -15.51 -4.30 -12.08
N TRP A 63 -14.56 -3.37 -12.11
CA TRP A 63 -14.64 -2.08 -11.41
C TRP A 63 -14.81 -0.95 -12.43
N SER A 64 -15.93 -0.23 -12.30
CA SER A 64 -16.23 0.93 -13.13
C SER A 64 -15.61 2.19 -12.54
N ILE A 65 -14.97 3.01 -13.38
CA ILE A 65 -14.52 4.35 -12.99
C ILE A 65 -15.72 5.29 -13.06
N ILE A 66 -16.11 5.84 -11.91
CA ILE A 66 -17.31 6.70 -11.78
C ILE A 66 -16.99 8.19 -11.97
N GLY A 67 -15.72 8.55 -11.99
CA GLY A 67 -15.20 9.87 -12.32
C GLY A 67 -13.76 10.03 -11.86
N HIS A 68 -13.28 11.27 -11.88
CA HIS A 68 -11.87 11.59 -11.65
C HIS A 68 -11.74 12.72 -10.65
N GLN A 69 -10.83 12.55 -9.70
CA GLN A 69 -10.40 13.59 -8.79
C GLN A 69 -8.89 13.71 -8.89
N ASP A 70 -8.39 14.94 -8.85
CA ASP A 70 -6.96 15.18 -8.80
C ASP A 70 -6.39 14.65 -7.49
N VAL A 71 -5.32 13.86 -7.62
CA VAL A 71 -4.55 13.37 -6.48
C VAL A 71 -3.58 14.47 -6.07
N ASN A 72 -3.56 14.82 -4.79
CA ASN A 72 -2.46 15.57 -4.18
C ASN A 72 -1.29 14.62 -3.92
N PRO A 73 -0.16 14.70 -4.65
CA PRO A 73 0.93 13.74 -4.47
C PRO A 73 1.59 13.79 -3.09
N GLN A 74 1.44 14.90 -2.35
CA GLN A 74 2.00 15.04 -1.00
C GLN A 74 1.24 14.23 0.06
N GLU A 75 -0.01 13.85 -0.24
CA GLU A 75 -0.88 13.06 0.66
C GLU A 75 -0.85 11.56 0.34
N VAL A 76 -0.15 11.15 -0.73
CA VAL A 76 -0.11 9.75 -1.15
C VAL A 76 0.70 8.92 -0.17
N GLU A 77 0.06 7.86 0.32
CA GLU A 77 0.64 6.96 1.31
C GLU A 77 0.84 5.54 0.77
N PHE A 78 1.95 4.92 1.15
CA PHE A 78 2.31 3.56 0.74
C PHE A 78 2.25 2.59 1.92
N PRO A 79 1.85 1.32 1.70
CA PRO A 79 2.05 0.26 2.68
C PRO A 79 3.50 0.18 3.16
N GLU A 80 3.65 -0.17 4.44
CA GLU A 80 4.93 -0.33 5.09
C GLU A 80 5.26 -1.82 5.24
N ALA A 81 6.40 -2.28 4.74
CA ALA A 81 6.74 -3.70 4.77
C ALA A 81 8.20 -3.93 5.17
N LEU A 82 8.53 -5.19 5.45
CA LEU A 82 9.88 -5.65 5.72
C LEU A 82 10.32 -6.62 4.63
N ILE A 83 11.64 -6.68 4.42
CA ILE A 83 12.28 -7.72 3.62
C ILE A 83 13.60 -8.11 4.28
N ALA A 84 13.97 -9.38 4.17
CA ALA A 84 15.27 -9.90 4.60
C ALA A 84 15.99 -10.55 3.42
N HIS A 85 17.29 -10.28 3.31
CA HIS A 85 18.20 -10.86 2.34
C HIS A 85 19.50 -11.27 3.05
N GLY A 86 19.50 -12.49 3.61
CA GLY A 86 20.61 -13.01 4.40
C GLY A 86 20.87 -12.15 5.64
N LEU A 87 22.01 -11.47 5.70
CA LEU A 87 22.41 -10.65 6.85
C LEU A 87 21.84 -9.22 6.82
N HIS A 88 21.01 -8.88 5.84
CA HIS A 88 20.46 -7.53 5.68
C HIS A 88 18.94 -7.56 5.75
N ALA A 89 18.36 -6.82 6.69
CA ALA A 89 16.94 -6.53 6.75
C ALA A 89 16.69 -5.09 6.27
N GLN A 90 15.56 -4.86 5.62
CA GLN A 90 15.16 -3.53 5.19
C GLN A 90 13.69 -3.25 5.49
N PHE A 91 13.42 -2.00 5.87
CA PHE A 91 12.10 -1.40 5.87
C PHE A 91 11.82 -0.82 4.48
N LEU A 92 10.61 -1.06 3.97
CA LEU A 92 10.16 -0.63 2.66
C LEU A 92 8.89 0.22 2.81
N ARG A 93 8.85 1.38 2.14
CA ARG A 93 7.65 2.22 1.99
C ARG A 93 7.76 2.98 0.68
N GLY A 94 6.92 2.67 -0.30
CA GLY A 94 7.02 3.26 -1.64
C GLY A 94 8.38 2.97 -2.29
N GLU A 95 9.14 4.02 -2.65
CA GLU A 95 10.50 3.88 -3.16
C GLU A 95 11.58 3.82 -2.08
N VAL A 96 11.22 4.14 -0.84
CA VAL A 96 12.14 4.19 0.28
C VAL A 96 12.47 2.77 0.73
N ALA A 97 13.76 2.48 0.82
CA ALA A 97 14.31 1.29 1.43
C ALA A 97 15.37 1.71 2.46
N LEU A 98 15.16 1.39 3.73
CA LEU A 98 16.07 1.72 4.83
C LEU A 98 16.58 0.46 5.49
N ASN A 99 17.88 0.40 5.77
CA ASN A 99 18.48 -0.76 6.42
C ASN A 99 18.05 -0.84 7.89
N LEU A 100 17.71 -2.05 8.32
CA LEU A 100 17.44 -2.41 9.70
C LEU A 100 18.56 -3.31 10.20
N ASN A 101 18.96 -3.08 11.45
CA ASN A 101 19.87 -3.97 12.16
C ASN A 101 19.07 -5.09 12.86
N LEU A 102 18.37 -5.90 12.06
CA LEU A 102 17.63 -7.07 12.51
C LEU A 102 18.10 -8.30 11.73
N LYS A 103 18.08 -9.45 12.40
CA LYS A 103 18.33 -10.75 11.75
C LYS A 103 17.09 -11.22 11.01
N GLU A 104 17.29 -12.08 10.01
CA GLU A 104 16.21 -12.71 9.23
C GLU A 104 15.14 -13.36 10.13
N GLU A 105 15.55 -14.13 11.15
CA GLU A 105 14.65 -14.76 12.13
C GLU A 105 13.75 -13.77 12.89
N GLU A 106 14.20 -12.52 13.08
CA GLU A 106 13.41 -11.48 13.74
C GLU A 106 12.36 -10.91 12.78
N ILE A 107 12.73 -10.73 11.50
CA ILE A 107 11.81 -10.33 10.44
C ILE A 107 10.74 -11.40 10.21
N GLU A 108 11.13 -12.67 10.21
CA GLU A 108 10.20 -13.81 10.08
C GLU A 108 9.18 -13.87 11.22
N LYS A 109 9.57 -13.49 12.44
CA LYS A 109 8.63 -13.40 13.58
C LYS A 109 7.65 -12.24 13.44
N ILE A 110 8.09 -11.12 12.88
CA ILE A 110 7.21 -9.96 12.60
C ILE A 110 6.26 -10.29 11.45
N ASN A 111 6.73 -11.03 10.44
CA ASN A 111 5.94 -11.59 9.34
C ASN A 111 5.13 -10.55 8.56
N VAL A 112 5.73 -9.39 8.25
CA VAL A 112 5.09 -8.31 7.49
C VAL A 112 5.85 -8.07 6.20
N TYR A 113 5.33 -8.56 5.09
CA TYR A 113 6.02 -8.55 3.80
C TYR A 113 5.27 -7.78 2.73
N GLN A 114 6.02 -7.22 1.78
CA GLN A 114 5.43 -6.55 0.62
C GLN A 114 4.47 -7.51 -0.11
N THR A 115 3.20 -7.12 -0.19
CA THR A 115 2.15 -8.01 -0.68
C THR A 115 1.24 -7.25 -1.63
N LYS A 116 0.96 -7.85 -2.78
CA LYS A 116 -0.10 -7.42 -3.69
C LYS A 116 -1.37 -8.19 -3.38
N LYS A 117 -2.45 -7.49 -3.06
CA LYS A 117 -3.76 -8.14 -2.83
C LYS A 117 -4.48 -8.37 -4.16
N PRO A 118 -5.20 -9.49 -4.31
CA PRO A 118 -6.15 -9.63 -5.41
C PRO A 118 -7.20 -8.52 -5.35
N SER A 119 -7.55 -7.94 -6.49
CA SER A 119 -8.53 -6.84 -6.54
C SER A 119 -9.94 -7.26 -6.10
N HIS A 120 -10.32 -8.52 -6.36
CA HIS A 120 -11.65 -9.04 -6.03
C HIS A 120 -11.93 -9.18 -4.53
N ILE A 121 -10.91 -9.20 -3.65
CA ILE A 121 -11.10 -9.28 -2.19
C ILE A 121 -11.16 -7.91 -1.51
N LEU A 122 -11.11 -6.80 -2.27
CA LEU A 122 -10.99 -5.48 -1.64
C LEU A 122 -12.27 -5.08 -0.90
N GLY A 123 -13.44 -5.55 -1.34
CA GLY A 123 -14.70 -5.35 -0.64
C GLY A 123 -14.69 -5.96 0.76
N GLU A 124 -14.21 -7.20 0.89
CA GLU A 124 -14.08 -7.92 2.16
C GLU A 124 -13.03 -7.29 3.08
N ILE A 125 -11.91 -6.81 2.53
CA ILE A 125 -10.94 -6.00 3.27
C ILE A 125 -11.64 -4.76 3.86
N CYS A 126 -12.44 -4.04 3.06
CA CYS A 126 -13.19 -2.88 3.55
C CYS A 126 -14.16 -3.26 4.67
N LEU A 127 -14.95 -4.32 4.49
CA LEU A 127 -15.90 -4.81 5.51
C LEU A 127 -15.19 -5.17 6.81
N TYR A 128 -14.03 -5.83 6.74
CA TYR A 128 -13.23 -6.18 7.92
C TYR A 128 -12.80 -4.93 8.69
N HIS A 129 -12.21 -3.94 8.01
CA HIS A 129 -11.72 -2.72 8.66
C HIS A 129 -12.84 -1.77 9.11
N LEU A 130 -14.06 -1.92 8.55
CA LEU A 130 -15.28 -1.25 9.04
C LEU A 130 -15.93 -1.98 10.23
N GLY A 131 -15.41 -3.13 10.66
CA GLY A 131 -15.98 -3.94 11.74
C GLY A 131 -17.25 -4.70 11.33
N ARG A 132 -17.52 -4.82 10.02
CA ARG A 132 -18.68 -5.48 9.42
C ARG A 132 -18.36 -6.91 9.00
N ILE A 133 -17.66 -7.64 9.88
CA ILE A 133 -17.10 -8.97 9.59
C ILE A 133 -18.22 -9.97 9.24
N ASP A 134 -19.39 -9.84 9.86
CA ASP A 134 -20.55 -10.71 9.64
C ASP A 134 -21.12 -10.63 8.21
N GLU A 135 -20.75 -9.60 7.44
CA GLU A 135 -21.16 -9.42 6.04
C GLU A 135 -20.19 -10.07 5.05
N ILE A 136 -19.06 -10.58 5.54
CA ILE A 136 -18.06 -11.25 4.70
C ILE A 136 -18.55 -12.67 4.41
N ASN A 137 -19.02 -12.88 3.18
CA ASN A 137 -19.40 -14.19 2.68
C ASN A 137 -18.49 -14.60 1.51
N ASN A 138 -17.31 -15.11 1.83
CA ASN A 138 -16.32 -15.52 0.85
C ASN A 138 -15.99 -17.01 0.98
N SER A 139 -16.43 -17.82 0.01
CA SER A 139 -16.19 -19.26 0.00
C SER A 139 -14.76 -19.67 -0.38
N TRP A 140 -13.99 -18.75 -0.96
CA TRP A 140 -12.61 -18.98 -1.42
C TRP A 140 -11.57 -18.71 -0.33
N VAL A 141 -11.93 -17.94 0.69
CA VAL A 141 -11.05 -17.55 1.78
C VAL A 141 -11.56 -18.16 3.08
N HIS A 142 -10.85 -19.18 3.56
CA HIS A 142 -11.24 -19.92 4.76
C HIS A 142 -10.79 -19.26 6.08
N SER A 143 -10.06 -18.14 6.02
CA SER A 143 -9.58 -17.43 7.20
C SER A 143 -9.80 -15.94 7.07
N ILE A 144 -10.51 -15.37 8.05
CA ILE A 144 -10.78 -13.94 8.14
C ILE A 144 -9.50 -13.11 8.27
N GLU A 145 -8.43 -13.71 8.78
CA GLU A 145 -7.13 -13.06 8.98
C GLU A 145 -6.49 -12.60 7.67
N VAL A 146 -6.93 -13.11 6.51
CA VAL A 146 -6.44 -12.65 5.19
C VAL A 146 -6.80 -11.17 4.95
N PHE A 147 -7.88 -10.68 5.55
CA PHE A 147 -8.43 -9.34 5.34
C PHE A 147 -7.84 -8.27 6.28
N ASN A 148 -7.14 -8.67 7.34
CA ASN A 148 -6.69 -7.76 8.41
C ASN A 148 -5.46 -6.90 8.08
N LEU A 149 -4.81 -7.17 6.93
CA LEU A 149 -3.59 -6.55 6.42
C LEU A 149 -2.32 -6.68 7.29
N LYS A 150 -2.38 -7.34 8.46
CA LYS A 150 -1.28 -7.45 9.42
C LYS A 150 -0.03 -8.15 8.89
N SER A 151 -0.18 -9.07 7.93
CA SER A 151 0.97 -9.73 7.29
C SER A 151 1.54 -8.98 6.09
N SER A 152 0.92 -7.85 5.72
CA SER A 152 1.25 -7.11 4.50
C SER A 152 1.58 -5.64 4.71
N ASP A 153 1.27 -5.09 5.88
CA ASP A 153 1.42 -3.68 6.15
C ASP A 153 1.60 -3.38 7.65
N LEU A 154 2.76 -2.84 8.03
CA LEU A 154 3.14 -2.53 9.41
C LEU A 154 2.16 -1.57 10.07
N ARG A 155 1.50 -0.69 9.30
CA ARG A 155 0.47 0.26 9.77
C ARG A 155 -0.69 -0.41 10.52
N PHE A 156 -0.90 -1.71 10.30
CA PHE A 156 -1.95 -2.49 10.97
C PHE A 156 -1.41 -3.40 12.09
N THR A 157 -0.15 -3.22 12.49
CA THR A 157 0.51 -4.08 13.48
C THR A 157 1.02 -3.30 14.69
N GLN A 158 1.18 -4.01 15.79
CA GLN A 158 1.84 -3.48 17.00
C GLN A 158 3.36 -3.29 16.85
N HIS A 159 3.96 -3.80 15.77
CA HIS A 159 5.41 -3.76 15.56
C HIS A 159 5.90 -2.45 14.96
N ARG A 160 5.00 -1.62 14.40
CA ARG A 160 5.33 -0.40 13.68
C ARG A 160 6.23 0.54 14.49
N SER A 161 5.82 0.90 15.71
CA SER A 161 6.55 1.87 16.53
C SER A 161 7.96 1.39 16.87
N GLU A 162 8.13 0.09 17.11
CA GLU A 162 9.45 -0.50 17.36
C GLU A 162 10.35 -0.42 16.12
N ILE A 163 9.81 -0.69 14.93
CA ILE A 163 10.57 -0.58 13.68
C ILE A 163 11.02 0.86 13.42
N TYR A 164 10.14 1.85 13.60
CA TYR A 164 10.51 3.26 13.47
C TYR A 164 11.57 3.70 14.50
N ARG A 165 11.48 3.19 15.74
CA ARG A 165 12.50 3.42 16.77
C ARG A 165 13.86 2.87 16.37
N LEU A 166 13.92 1.66 15.79
CA LEU A 166 15.17 1.06 15.31
C LEU A 166 15.77 1.81 14.11
N LEU A 167 14.93 2.40 13.25
CA LEU A 167 15.38 3.24 12.14
C LEU A 167 15.89 4.61 12.59
N GLY A 168 15.55 5.05 13.81
CA GLY A 168 15.77 6.44 14.24
C GLY A 168 14.88 7.43 13.48
N GLU A 169 13.70 6.99 13.05
CA GLU A 169 12.78 7.75 12.21
C GLU A 169 11.49 8.10 12.98
N ASN A 170 10.82 9.20 12.61
CA ASN A 170 9.53 9.57 13.17
C ASN A 170 8.41 8.73 12.53
N GLU A 171 7.65 7.96 13.32
CA GLU A 171 6.55 7.12 12.83
C GLU A 171 5.36 7.90 12.27
N ASN A 172 5.21 9.17 12.68
CA ASN A 172 4.11 10.04 12.28
C ASN A 172 4.45 10.91 11.06
N GLN A 173 5.66 10.77 10.49
CA GLN A 173 6.01 11.48 9.27
C GLN A 173 5.29 10.87 8.06
N SER A 174 4.81 11.73 7.17
CA SER A 174 4.24 11.33 5.88
C SER A 174 5.29 10.66 5.00
N TYR A 175 4.84 9.87 4.03
CA TYR A 175 5.72 9.34 3.00
C TYR A 175 6.42 10.47 2.24
N TYR A 176 5.69 11.55 1.95
CA TYR A 176 6.23 12.71 1.25
C TYR A 176 7.42 13.33 1.99
N GLU A 177 7.31 13.58 3.30
CA GLU A 177 8.41 14.15 4.11
C GLU A 177 9.63 13.23 4.14
N MET A 178 9.43 11.94 4.41
CA MET A 178 10.51 10.95 4.46
C MET A 178 11.22 10.84 3.11
N SER A 179 10.44 10.63 2.05
CA SER A 179 10.97 10.39 0.71
C SER A 179 11.67 11.63 0.15
N SER A 180 11.14 12.83 0.38
CA SER A 180 11.76 14.10 -0.04
C SER A 180 13.11 14.34 0.63
N ARG A 181 13.20 14.09 1.95
CA ARG A 181 14.48 14.18 2.68
C ARG A 181 15.53 13.19 2.15
N LEU A 182 15.09 12.03 1.68
CA LEU A 182 15.95 11.00 1.08
C LEU A 182 16.22 11.22 -0.41
N GLY A 183 15.76 12.34 -0.99
CA GLY A 183 16.04 12.74 -2.38
C GLY A 183 15.08 12.19 -3.43
N TYR A 184 13.98 11.56 -3.01
CA TYR A 184 12.91 11.15 -3.92
C TYR A 184 11.92 12.29 -4.16
N ASN A 185 11.22 12.24 -5.29
CA ASN A 185 10.16 13.19 -5.61
C ASN A 185 8.93 12.45 -6.14
N ILE A 186 7.89 12.33 -5.34
CA ILE A 186 6.66 11.60 -5.72
C ILE A 186 5.86 12.33 -6.83
N GLN A 187 5.98 13.66 -6.92
CA GLN A 187 5.28 14.47 -7.92
C GLN A 187 5.53 13.97 -9.36
N ARG A 188 6.74 13.45 -9.62
CA ARG A 188 7.13 12.95 -10.95
C ARG A 188 6.26 11.81 -11.49
N PHE A 189 5.55 11.09 -10.62
CA PHE A 189 4.60 10.04 -11.02
C PHE A 189 3.27 10.60 -11.54
N TYR A 190 3.00 11.88 -11.32
CA TYR A 190 1.75 12.55 -11.67
C TYR A 190 1.94 13.65 -12.74
N ASP A 191 3.18 14.01 -13.08
CA ASP A 191 3.48 15.07 -14.05
C ASP A 191 3.12 14.69 -15.50
N ASN A 192 3.09 13.38 -15.82
CA ASN A 192 2.82 12.87 -17.17
C ASN A 192 1.36 12.41 -17.35
N LYS A 193 0.38 13.19 -16.88
CA LYS A 193 -1.03 12.97 -17.25
C LYS A 193 -1.18 13.27 -18.76
N LYS A 194 -1.02 12.24 -19.59
CA LYS A 194 -1.48 12.23 -20.99
C LYS A 194 -2.74 11.39 -21.10
#